data_AF-A0A420F4A6-F1
#
_entry.id   AF-A0A420F4A6-F1
#
_cell.length_a   1.000
_cell.length_b   1.000
_cell.length_c   1.000
_cell.angle_alpha   90.00
_cell.angle_beta   90.00
_cell.angle_gamma   90.00
#
_symmetry.space_group_name_H-M   'P 1'
#
loop_
_entity.id
_entity.type
_entity.pdbx_description
1 polymer ?
#
loop_
_entity_poly.entity_id
_entity_poly.type
_entity_poly.pdbx_seq_one_letter_code
_entity_poly.pdbx_strand_id
1 'polypeptide(L)'
;MVGSPERVSDEGQAVAGVAAAYSAFAERRPALYDAMFTLNVDLRFASQETPVDLARGFAELTETLRPFAGDDDLETFTETFWAGLHGLVTLMRSGRLRRAEQQRRLALLVDLVCRAR
;
A
#
# COMPACT_ATOMS: atom_id res chain seq x y z
N MET A 1 26.48 -7.35 25.15
CA MET A 1 25.83 -6.18 24.55
C MET A 1 24.91 -6.70 23.44
N VAL A 2 23.68 -7.07 23.79
CA VAL A 2 22.69 -7.44 22.76
C VAL A 2 22.28 -6.14 22.08
N GLY A 3 22.45 -6.05 20.76
CA GLY A 3 22.03 -4.88 19.99
C GLY A 3 20.54 -4.64 20.24
N SER A 4 20.18 -3.42 20.65
CA SER A 4 18.80 -2.98 20.69
C SER A 4 18.15 -3.25 19.32
N PRO A 5 16.88 -3.67 19.27
CA PRO A 5 16.20 -3.81 17.99
C PRO A 5 16.26 -2.45 17.29
N GLU A 6 16.74 -2.42 16.05
CA GLU A 6 16.61 -1.24 15.20
C GLU A 6 15.16 -0.79 15.27
N ARG A 7 14.92 0.38 15.86
CA ARG A 7 13.60 0.99 15.78
C ARG A 7 13.37 1.26 14.31
N VAL A 8 12.32 0.66 13.75
CA VAL A 8 11.81 1.04 12.42
C VAL A 8 11.76 2.56 12.39
N SER A 9 12.37 3.17 11.39
CA SER A 9 12.42 4.63 11.28
C SER A 9 10.99 5.19 11.28
N ASP A 10 10.81 6.44 11.70
CA ASP A 10 9.48 7.05 11.76
C ASP A 10 8.81 7.03 10.36
N GLU A 11 9.60 7.10 9.28
CA GLU A 11 9.16 6.93 7.90
C GLU A 11 8.67 5.50 7.61
N GLY A 12 9.40 4.47 8.07
CA GLY A 12 8.97 3.08 7.88
C GLY A 12 7.68 2.75 8.66
N GLN A 13 7.50 3.38 9.83
CA GLN A 13 6.25 3.30 10.58
C GLN A 13 5.09 3.97 9.83
N ALA A 14 5.34 5.06 9.11
CA ALA A 14 4.34 5.71 8.27
C ALA A 14 3.88 4.80 7.12
N VAL A 15 4.82 4.14 6.42
CA VAL A 15 4.50 3.15 5.36
C VAL A 15 3.66 1.99 5.93
N ALA A 16 4.03 1.47 7.10
CA ALA A 16 3.26 0.44 7.80
C ALA A 16 1.84 0.93 8.16
N GLY A 17 1.70 2.17 8.63
CA GLY A 17 0.43 2.80 8.95
C GLY A 17 -0.49 2.90 7.73
N VAL A 18 0.05 3.29 6.58
CA VAL A 18 -0.70 3.36 5.31
C VAL A 18 -1.14 1.97 4.84
N ALA A 19 -0.24 0.98 4.87
CA ALA A 19 -0.58 -0.40 4.51
C ALA A 19 -1.69 -0.99 5.41
N ALA A 20 -1.62 -0.70 6.71
CA ALA A 20 -2.64 -1.10 7.68
C ALA A 20 -3.98 -0.39 7.44
N ALA A 21 -3.96 0.93 7.20
CA ALA A 21 -5.17 1.71 6.94
C ALA A 21 -5.90 1.24 5.67
N TYR A 22 -5.16 1.00 4.60
CA TYR A 22 -5.68 0.45 3.33
C TYR A 22 -6.32 -0.93 3.53
N SER A 23 -5.60 -1.84 4.22
CA SER A 23 -6.10 -3.19 4.50
C SER A 23 -7.37 -3.14 5.38
N ALA A 24 -7.37 -2.30 6.41
CA ALA A 24 -8.50 -2.14 7.32
C ALA A 24 -9.71 -1.50 6.64
N PHE A 25 -9.52 -0.62 5.65
CA PHE A 25 -10.61 -0.11 4.83
C PHE A 25 -11.30 -1.24 4.06
N ALA A 26 -10.52 -2.09 3.39
CA ALA A 26 -11.06 -3.23 2.66
C ALA A 26 -11.81 -4.20 3.58
N GLU A 27 -11.30 -4.47 4.78
CA GLU A 27 -11.96 -5.31 5.78
C GLU A 27 -13.28 -4.72 6.29
N ARG A 28 -13.30 -3.42 6.62
CA ARG A 28 -14.49 -2.74 7.17
C ARG A 28 -15.57 -2.46 6.14
N ARG A 29 -15.19 -2.30 4.85
CA ARG A 29 -16.08 -1.88 3.77
C ARG A 29 -15.98 -2.82 2.55
N PRO A 30 -16.21 -4.13 2.71
CA PRO A 30 -15.92 -5.13 1.68
C PRO A 30 -16.63 -4.86 0.34
N ALA A 31 -17.94 -4.60 0.36
CA ALA A 31 -18.71 -4.36 -0.87
C ALA A 31 -18.29 -3.06 -1.60
N LEU A 32 -17.94 -2.01 -0.84
CA LEU A 32 -17.44 -0.76 -1.41
C LEU A 32 -16.05 -0.95 -2.02
N TYR A 33 -15.18 -1.68 -1.31
CA TYR A 33 -13.86 -2.01 -1.81
C TYR A 33 -13.94 -2.82 -3.11
N ASP A 34 -14.79 -3.85 -3.15
CA ASP A 34 -14.98 -4.64 -4.36
C ASP A 34 -15.53 -3.77 -5.51
N ALA A 35 -16.48 -2.87 -5.25
CA ALA A 35 -17.03 -1.94 -6.24
C ALA A 35 -15.97 -1.01 -6.84
N MET A 36 -15.00 -0.53 -6.05
CA MET A 36 -13.90 0.33 -6.54
C MET A 36 -13.04 -0.35 -7.63
N PHE A 37 -12.97 -1.68 -7.66
CA PHE A 37 -12.08 -2.43 -8.56
C PHE A 37 -12.81 -3.35 -9.56
N THR A 38 -14.13 -3.53 -9.41
CA THR A 38 -14.95 -4.37 -10.30
C THR A 38 -15.87 -3.56 -11.21
N LEU A 39 -16.23 -2.34 -10.82
CA LEU A 39 -16.95 -1.44 -11.69
C LEU A 39 -15.95 -0.85 -12.69
N ASN A 40 -16.25 -0.94 -13.99
CA ASN A 40 -15.58 -0.19 -15.03
C ASN A 40 -15.87 1.30 -14.81
N VAL A 41 -15.08 1.91 -13.94
CA VAL A 41 -14.89 3.34 -13.90
C VAL A 41 -13.67 3.59 -14.76
N ASP A 42 -13.79 4.39 -15.81
CA ASP A 42 -12.67 4.81 -16.69
C ASP A 42 -11.72 5.74 -15.92
N LEU A 43 -11.21 5.29 -14.79
CA LEU A 43 -10.29 5.99 -13.93
C LEU A 43 -8.88 5.53 -14.28
N ARG A 44 -8.30 6.21 -15.26
CA ARG A 44 -6.84 6.21 -15.38
C ARG A 44 -6.29 7.04 -14.23
N PHE A 45 -5.75 6.35 -13.21
CA PHE A 45 -4.94 7.00 -12.19
C PHE A 45 -3.82 7.80 -12.86
N ALA A 46 -3.47 8.96 -12.30
CA ALA A 46 -2.52 9.93 -12.84
C ALA A 46 -2.88 10.60 -14.19
N SER A 47 -4.14 10.54 -14.63
CA SER A 47 -4.63 11.35 -15.76
C SER A 47 -5.29 12.66 -15.30
N GLN A 48 -5.37 13.68 -16.18
CA GLN A 48 -6.07 14.95 -15.88
C GLN A 48 -7.57 14.78 -15.57
N GLU A 49 -8.14 13.62 -15.91
CA GLU A 49 -9.55 13.28 -15.68
C GLU A 49 -9.78 12.63 -14.30
N THR A 50 -8.70 12.41 -13.53
CA THR A 50 -8.79 11.82 -12.19
C THR A 50 -9.55 12.75 -11.24
N PRO A 51 -10.64 12.29 -10.60
CA PRO A 51 -11.30 13.03 -9.53
C PRO A 51 -10.33 13.50 -8.46
N VAL A 52 -10.46 14.76 -8.02
CA VAL A 52 -9.52 15.42 -7.10
C VAL A 52 -9.24 14.62 -5.83
N ASP A 53 -10.25 13.96 -5.27
CA ASP A 53 -10.09 13.19 -4.04
C ASP A 53 -9.29 11.90 -4.25
N LEU A 54 -9.36 11.29 -5.44
CA LEU A 54 -8.53 10.16 -5.81
C LEU A 54 -7.07 10.58 -6.01
N ALA A 55 -6.87 11.73 -6.69
CA ALA A 55 -5.53 12.29 -6.87
C ALA A 55 -4.89 12.63 -5.50
N ARG A 56 -5.65 13.22 -4.58
CA ARG A 56 -5.18 13.51 -3.21
C ARG A 56 -4.84 12.23 -2.45
N GLY A 57 -5.73 11.23 -2.47
CA GLY A 57 -5.47 9.96 -1.80
C GLY A 57 -4.22 9.25 -2.32
N PHE A 58 -3.98 9.32 -3.63
CA PHE A 58 -2.76 8.77 -4.24
C PHE A 58 -1.51 9.59 -3.87
N ALA A 59 -1.61 10.92 -3.84
CA ALA A 59 -0.51 11.79 -3.41
C ALA A 59 -0.04 11.46 -1.98
N GLU A 60 -0.94 11.13 -1.05
CA GLU A 60 -0.56 10.69 0.30
C GLU A 60 0.29 9.40 0.28
N LEU A 61 -0.02 8.44 -0.62
CA LEU A 61 0.81 7.25 -0.84
C LEU A 61 2.19 7.66 -1.37
N THR A 62 2.21 8.51 -2.39
CA THR A 62 3.43 8.99 -3.03
C THR A 62 4.36 9.70 -2.05
N GLU A 63 3.85 10.64 -1.24
CA GLU A 63 4.66 11.36 -0.26
C GLU A 63 5.20 10.44 0.84
N THR A 64 4.41 9.47 1.28
CA THR A 64 4.85 8.48 2.29
C THR A 64 5.99 7.61 1.77
N LEU A 65 6.01 7.32 0.47
CA LEU A 65 7.01 6.46 -0.16
C LEU A 65 8.23 7.21 -0.70
N ARG A 66 8.14 8.54 -0.86
CA ARG A 66 9.21 9.39 -1.38
C ARG A 66 10.59 9.15 -0.75
N PRO A 67 10.75 8.95 0.58
CA PRO A 67 12.06 8.69 1.17
C PRO A 67 12.72 7.38 0.73
N PHE A 68 11.95 6.44 0.17
CA PHE A 68 12.40 5.08 -0.14
C PHE A 68 12.53 4.79 -1.64
N ALA A 69 12.17 5.75 -2.51
CA ALA A 69 12.20 5.56 -3.95
C ALA A 69 13.61 5.57 -4.54
N GLY A 70 14.60 6.13 -3.83
CA GLY A 70 15.99 6.16 -4.32
C GLY A 70 16.12 6.85 -5.68
N ASP A 71 16.72 6.14 -6.64
CA ASP A 71 16.88 6.57 -8.05
C ASP A 71 15.69 6.15 -8.95
N ASP A 72 14.73 5.38 -8.44
CA ASP A 72 13.56 4.95 -9.21
C ASP A 72 12.60 6.12 -9.46
N ASP A 73 11.81 6.01 -10.54
CA ASP A 73 10.69 6.91 -10.77
C ASP A 73 9.65 6.77 -9.65
N LEU A 74 9.41 7.86 -8.92
CA LEU A 74 8.57 7.86 -7.71
C LEU A 74 7.12 7.43 -7.98
N GLU A 75 6.58 7.80 -9.14
CA GLU A 75 5.22 7.41 -9.54
C GLU A 75 5.15 5.91 -9.74
N THR A 76 6.03 5.36 -10.58
CA THR A 76 6.14 3.91 -10.84
C THR A 76 6.40 3.13 -9.55
N PHE A 77 7.25 3.64 -8.66
CA PHE A 77 7.51 3.05 -7.34
C PHE A 77 6.25 2.99 -6.48
N THR A 78 5.49 4.08 -6.44
CA THR A 78 4.22 4.18 -5.71
C THR A 78 3.19 3.20 -6.26
N GLU A 79 3.02 3.16 -7.59
CA GLU A 79 2.11 2.23 -8.26
C GLU A 79 2.46 0.77 -7.95
N THR A 80 3.75 0.44 -7.94
CA THR A 80 4.24 -0.91 -7.68
C THR A 80 3.94 -1.35 -6.24
N PHE A 81 4.20 -0.47 -5.25
CA PHE A 81 3.83 -0.75 -3.86
C PHE A 81 2.31 -0.93 -3.72
N TRP A 82 1.53 -0.01 -4.30
CA TRP A 82 0.07 -0.06 -4.24
C TRP A 82 -0.50 -1.32 -4.90
N ALA A 83 0.04 -1.74 -6.04
CA ALA A 83 -0.34 -2.98 -6.73
C ALA A 83 -0.05 -4.22 -5.86
N GLY A 84 1.12 -4.27 -5.22
CA GLY A 84 1.47 -5.34 -4.28
C GLY A 84 0.53 -5.41 -3.07
N LEU A 85 0.23 -4.25 -2.48
CA LEU A 85 -0.70 -4.12 -1.35
C LEU A 85 -2.13 -4.53 -1.73
N HIS A 86 -2.63 -4.04 -2.87
CA HIS A 86 -3.93 -4.42 -3.43
C HIS A 86 -4.02 -5.93 -3.68
N GLY A 87 -2.99 -6.51 -4.32
CA GLY A 87 -2.90 -7.95 -4.57
C GLY A 87 -2.97 -8.77 -3.28
N LEU A 88 -2.23 -8.38 -2.24
CA LEU A 88 -2.31 -9.02 -0.94
C LEU A 88 -3.73 -8.95 -0.37
N VAL A 89 -4.33 -7.75 -0.33
CA VAL A 89 -5.68 -7.56 0.24
C VAL A 89 -6.72 -8.40 -0.51
N THR A 90 -6.72 -8.37 -1.83
CA THR A 90 -7.64 -9.14 -2.68
C THR A 90 -7.49 -10.66 -2.48
N LEU A 91 -6.25 -11.16 -2.44
CA LEU A 91 -5.98 -12.60 -2.25
C LEU A 91 -6.28 -13.07 -0.82
N MET A 92 -6.05 -12.23 0.18
CA MET A 92 -6.40 -12.51 1.58
C MET A 92 -7.92 -12.57 1.79
N ARG A 93 -8.66 -11.63 1.18
CA ARG A 93 -10.13 -11.55 1.26
C ARG A 93 -10.82 -12.73 0.57
N SER A 94 -10.32 -13.13 -0.59
CA SER A 94 -10.86 -14.28 -1.35
C SER A 94 -10.48 -15.65 -0.76
N GLY A 95 -9.74 -15.69 0.35
CA GLY A 95 -9.29 -16.94 0.99
C GLY A 95 -8.19 -17.68 0.22
N ARG A 96 -7.63 -17.06 -0.83
CA ARG A 96 -6.53 -17.62 -1.64
C ARG A 96 -5.18 -17.57 -0.92
N LEU A 97 -5.09 -16.82 0.18
CA LEU A 97 -3.96 -16.81 1.11
C LEU A 97 -4.40 -17.18 2.52
N ARG A 98 -3.53 -17.92 3.24
CA ARG A 98 -3.76 -18.30 4.64
C ARG A 98 -3.90 -17.06 5.54
N ARG A 99 -5.00 -17.01 6.32
CA ARG A 99 -5.35 -15.90 7.22
C ARG A 99 -4.33 -15.66 8.34
N ALA A 100 -3.72 -16.73 8.88
CA ALA A 100 -2.75 -16.61 9.97
C ALA A 100 -1.53 -15.74 9.63
N GLU A 101 -1.19 -15.63 8.34
CA GLU A 101 0.02 -14.94 7.87
C GLU A 101 -0.27 -13.54 7.28
N GLN A 102 -1.48 -12.99 7.45
CA GLN A 102 -1.86 -11.70 6.85
C GLN A 102 -0.95 -10.56 7.32
N GLN A 103 -0.84 -10.38 8.63
CA GLN A 103 -0.01 -9.32 9.23
C GLN A 103 1.46 -9.48 8.86
N ARG A 104 1.95 -10.72 8.83
CA ARG A 104 3.33 -11.01 8.41
C ARG A 104 3.58 -10.64 6.96
N ARG A 105 2.65 -10.90 6.04
CA ARG A 105 2.81 -10.51 4.62
C ARG A 105 2.79 -9.00 4.42
N LEU A 106 1.93 -8.28 5.16
CA LEU A 106 1.94 -6.82 5.13
C LEU A 106 3.27 -6.27 5.64
N ALA A 107 3.75 -6.75 6.79
CA ALA A 107 5.06 -6.36 7.32
C ALA A 107 6.19 -6.67 6.33
N LEU A 108 6.19 -7.86 5.70
CA LEU A 108 7.18 -8.21 4.69
C LEU A 108 7.14 -7.29 3.47
N LEU A 109 5.97 -6.90 2.98
CA LEU A 109 5.85 -5.94 1.87
C LEU A 109 6.43 -4.57 2.27
N VAL A 110 6.08 -4.08 3.46
CA VAL A 110 6.62 -2.82 4.00
C VAL A 110 8.15 -2.90 4.11
N ASP A 111 8.67 -3.97 4.72
CA ASP A 111 10.12 -4.16 4.85
C ASP A 111 10.82 -4.25 3.50
N LEU A 112 10.20 -4.84 2.47
CA LEU A 112 10.79 -4.91 1.13
C LEU A 112 10.91 -3.52 0.50
N VAL A 113 9.88 -2.69 0.66
CA VAL A 113 9.85 -1.33 0.11
C VAL A 113 10.72 -0.36 0.90
N CYS A 114 10.72 -0.45 2.24
CA CYS A 114 11.59 0.39 3.07
C CYS A 114 13.07 0.00 3.00
N ARG A 115 13.41 -1.18 2.45
CA ARG A 115 14.78 -1.60 2.16
C ARG A 115 15.24 -1.24 0.74
N ALA A 116 14.32 -0.85 -0.14
CA ALA A 116 14.69 -0.28 -1.43
C ALA A 116 15.53 0.98 -1.18
N ARG A 117 16.63 1.08 -1.92
CA ARG A 117 17.85 1.80 -1.52
C ARG A 117 17.81 3.27 -1.84
#